data_AF-A0A7J2NQH6-F1
#
_entry.id   AF-A0A7J2NQH6-F1
#
_cell.length_a   1.000
_cell.length_b   1.000
_cell.length_c   1.000
_cell.angle_alpha   90.00
_cell.angle_beta   90.00
_cell.angle_gamma   90.00
#
_symmetry.space_group_name_H-M   'P 1'
#
loop_
_entity.id
_entity.type
_entity.pdbx_description
1 polymer ?
#
loop_
_entity_poly.entity_id
_entity_poly.type
_entity_poly.pdbx_seq_one_letter_code
_entity_poly.pdbx_strand_id
1 'polypeptide(L)' 'MGKRIHLCEFETDSLADGLNNLFNRYVEIPRIKHGKRQTLDTLINEESLLLAKFLRKEKKEWKPILPNL' A
#
# COMPACT_ATOMS: atom_id res chain seq x y z
N MET A 1 -26.00 8.70 -24.56
CA MET A 1 -26.20 8.31 -23.15
C MET A 1 -25.25 7.16 -22.83
N GLY A 2 -24.31 7.33 -21.90
CA GLY A 2 -23.33 6.30 -21.56
C GLY A 2 -23.91 5.27 -20.58
N LYS A 3 -23.73 3.98 -20.85
CA LYS A 3 -24.06 2.91 -19.89
C LYS A 3 -23.07 2.97 -18.74
N ARG A 4 -23.59 3.02 -17.51
CA ARG A 4 -22.79 2.87 -16.28
C ARG A 4 -22.82 1.41 -15.85
N ILE A 5 -21.66 0.89 -15.46
CA ILE A 5 -21.50 -0.46 -14.92
C ILE A 5 -21.16 -0.28 -13.44
N HIS A 6 -21.91 -0.97 -12.59
CA HIS A 6 -21.72 -0.98 -11.14
C HIS A 6 -21.63 -2.43 -10.69
N LEU A 7 -20.83 -2.67 -9.65
CA LEU A 7 -20.81 -3.95 -8.97
C LEU A 7 -22.12 -4.11 -8.18
N CYS A 8 -22.65 -5.32 -8.13
CA CYS A 8 -23.69 -5.64 -7.15
C CYS A 8 -23.08 -5.74 -5.73
N GLU A 9 -23.95 -5.82 -4.72
CA GLU A 9 -23.53 -5.84 -3.31
C GLU A 9 -22.53 -6.96 -3.02
N PHE A 10 -22.84 -8.20 -3.44
CA PHE A 10 -21.96 -9.35 -3.29
C PHE A 10 -20.58 -9.15 -3.96
N GLU A 11 -20.55 -8.58 -5.17
CA GLU A 11 -19.29 -8.30 -5.87
C GLU A 11 -18.48 -7.19 -5.16
N THR A 12 -19.18 -6.23 -4.56
CA THR A 12 -18.55 -5.14 -3.78
C THR A 12 -17.93 -5.69 -2.50
N ASP A 13 -18.64 -6.55 -1.78
CA ASP A 13 -18.14 -7.20 -0.56
C ASP A 13 -16.96 -8.11 -0.88
N SER A 14 -17.08 -8.94 -1.92
CA SER A 14 -15.98 -9.80 -2.37
C SER A 14 -14.73 -9.00 -2.78
N LEU A 15 -14.91 -7.86 -3.44
CA LEU A 15 -13.82 -6.95 -3.77
C LEU A 15 -13.20 -6.33 -2.52
N ALA A 16 -14.02 -5.87 -1.57
CA ALA A 16 -13.54 -5.28 -0.32
C ALA A 16 -12.72 -6.28 0.50
N ASP A 17 -13.18 -7.53 0.60
CA ASP A 17 -12.46 -8.61 1.28
C ASP A 17 -11.14 -8.94 0.57
N GLY A 18 -11.16 -9.03 -0.76
CA GLY A 18 -9.95 -9.23 -1.56
C GLY A 18 -8.91 -8.12 -1.34
N LEU A 19 -9.36 -6.86 -1.27
CA LEU A 19 -8.51 -5.71 -1.04
C LEU A 19 -7.94 -5.69 0.39
N ASN A 20 -8.76 -6.00 1.39
CA ASN A 20 -8.31 -6.14 2.78
C ASN A 20 -7.27 -7.25 2.92
N ASN A 21 -7.47 -8.39 2.26
CA ASN A 21 -6.51 -9.49 2.24
C ASN A 21 -5.20 -9.10 1.55
N LEU A 22 -5.27 -8.34 0.46
CA LEU A 22 -4.09 -7.79 -0.19
C LEU A 22 -3.31 -6.88 0.77
N PHE A 23 -3.96 -5.92 1.42
CA PHE A 23 -3.30 -5.00 2.35
C PHE A 23 -2.67 -5.70 3.56
N ASN A 24 -3.27 -6.79 4.02
CA ASN A 24 -2.74 -7.62 5.11
C ASN A 24 -1.62 -8.59 4.67
N ARG A 25 -1.37 -8.72 3.37
CA ARG A 25 -0.31 -9.59 2.84
C ARG A 25 1.06 -9.10 3.29
N TYR A 26 1.88 -10.03 3.78
CA TYR A 26 3.25 -9.75 4.16
C TYR A 26 4.19 -9.75 2.94
N VAL A 27 5.12 -8.81 2.96
CA VAL A 27 6.25 -8.72 2.02
C VAL A 27 7.57 -8.78 2.79
N GLU A 28 8.57 -9.42 2.20
CA GLU A 28 9.92 -9.57 2.74
C GLU A 28 10.74 -8.28 2.54
N ILE A 29 10.17 -7.16 2.96
CA ILE A 29 10.80 -5.84 3.01
C ILE A 29 10.90 -5.45 4.49
N PRO A 30 12.09 -5.11 4.99
CA PRO A 30 12.26 -4.70 6.37
C PRO A 30 11.55 -3.37 6.64
N ARG A 31 11.03 -3.23 7.87
CA ARG A 31 10.43 -1.96 8.34
C ARG A 31 11.50 -0.93 8.61
N ILE A 32 11.14 0.35 8.50
CA ILE A 32 12.02 1.47 8.89
C ILE A 32 12.40 1.39 10.38
N LYS A 33 11.46 1.00 11.26
CA LYS A 33 11.73 0.88 12.71
C LYS A 33 12.35 -0.46 13.11
N HIS A 34 11.56 -1.53 13.10
CA HIS A 34 12.00 -2.87 13.49
C HIS A 34 11.14 -3.92 12.82
N GLY A 35 11.76 -4.96 12.26
CA GLY A 35 11.09 -6.10 11.64
C GLY A 35 11.72 -6.51 10.31
N LYS A 36 11.77 -7.82 10.06
CA LYS A 36 12.32 -8.40 8.81
C LYS A 36 11.33 -8.38 7.64
N ARG A 37 10.03 -8.23 7.96
CA ARG A 37 8.91 -8.22 7.02
C ARG A 37 7.80 -7.30 7.51
N GLN A 38 6.93 -6.87 6.63
CA GLN A 38 5.79 -6.01 6.95
C GLN A 38 4.58 -6.27 6.06
N THR A 39 3.41 -5.80 6.47
CA THR A 39 2.22 -5.84 5.62
C THR A 39 2.34 -4.80 4.51
N LEU A 40 1.62 -5.00 3.40
CA LEU A 40 1.55 -4.00 2.33
C LEU A 40 0.98 -2.67 2.83
N ASP A 41 -0.01 -2.71 3.73
CA ASP A 41 -0.53 -1.50 4.37
C ASP A 41 0.57 -0.72 5.13
N THR A 42 1.40 -1.42 5.91
CA THR A 42 2.50 -0.79 6.63
C THR A 42 3.53 -0.22 5.67
N LEU A 43 3.85 -0.94 4.59
CA LEU A 43 4.79 -0.47 3.57
C LEU A 43 4.29 0.81 2.89
N ILE A 44 3.01 0.88 2.52
CA ILE A 44 2.41 2.09 1.90
C ILE A 44 2.52 3.29 2.85
N ASN A 45 2.27 3.10 4.15
CA ASN A 45 2.38 4.14 5.17
C ASN A 45 3.84 4.60 5.36
N GLU A 46 4.80 3.67 5.43
CA GLU A 46 6.22 3.98 5.54
C GLU A 46 6.74 4.72 4.30
N GLU A 47 6.34 4.30 3.11
CA GLU A 47 6.71 4.93 1.84
C GLU A 47 6.15 6.36 1.75
N SER A 48 4.90 6.56 2.18
CA SER A 48 4.26 7.88 2.26
C SER A 48 5.01 8.82 3.20
N LEU A 49 5.49 8.30 4.34
CA LEU A 49 6.34 9.06 5.26
C LEU A 49 7.68 9.42 4.63
N LEU A 50 8.32 8.51 3.91
CA LEU A 50 9.59 8.77 3.22
C LEU A 50 9.45 9.84 2.15
N LEU A 51 8.37 9.79 1.36
CA LEU A 51 8.04 10.81 0.37
C LEU A 51 7.82 12.17 1.04
N ALA A 52 7.03 12.23 2.12
CA ALA A 52 6.77 13.47 2.85
C ALA A 52 8.06 14.12 3.39
N LYS A 53 8.98 13.31 3.93
CA LYS A 53 10.30 13.79 4.40
C LYS A 53 11.15 14.37 3.27
N PHE A 54 11.13 13.75 2.10
CA PHE A 54 11.81 14.27 0.92
C PHE A 54 11.23 15.60 0.47
N LEU A 55 9.90 15.72 0.38
CA LEU A 55 9.22 16.96 0.02
C LEU A 55 9.53 18.11 1.01
N ARG A 56 9.70 17.80 2.29
CA ARG A 56 10.10 18.75 3.34
C ARG A 56 11.60 19.05 3.38
N LYS A 57 12.40 18.47 2.47
CA LYS A 57 13.87 18.56 2.45
C LYS A 57 14.55 18.00 3.71
N GLU A 58 13.85 17.16 4.48
CA GLU A 58 14.42 16.43 5.62
C GLU A 58 15.26 15.23 5.15
N LYS A 59 15.01 14.75 3.92
CA LYS A 59 15.76 13.68 3.25
C LYS A 59 16.23 14.18 1.89
N LYS A 60 17.50 13.89 1.54
CA LYS A 60 18.11 14.35 0.28
C LYS A 60 17.53 13.68 -0.96
N GLU A 61 17.20 12.40 -0.85
CA GLU A 61 16.74 11.57 -1.96
C GLU A 61 15.61 10.65 -1.50
N TRP A 62 14.66 10.40 -2.38
CA TRP A 62 13.60 9.42 -2.20
C TRP A 62 13.67 8.41 -3.33
N LYS A 63 13.83 7.13 -2.98
CA LYS A 63 13.85 6.02 -3.92
C LYS A 63 12.63 5.13 -3.64
N PRO A 64 11.65 5.08 -4.55
CA PRO A 64 10.46 4.27 -4.37
C PRO A 64 10.79 2.80 -4.13
N ILE A 65 10.16 2.20 -3.12
CA ILE A 65 10.23 0.76 -2.89
C ILE A 65 9.08 0.09 -3.65
N LEU A 66 9.43 -0.87 -4.50
CA LEU A 66 8.47 -1.68 -5.25
C LEU A 66 8.47 -3.11 -4.70
N PRO A 67 7.42 -3.55 -3.99
CA PRO A 67 7.31 -4.93 -3.54
C PRO A 67 7.06 -5.87 -4.72
N ASN A 68 7.67 -7.06 -4.68
CA ASN A 68 7.25 -8.14 -5.56
C ASN A 68 6.02 -8.82 -4.94
N LEU A 69 4.87 -8.69 -5.61
CA LEU A 69 3.56 -9.19 -5.18
C LEU A 69 3.29 -10.56 -5.77
#